data_AF-A0A3S2A7R1-F1
#
_entry.id   AF-A0A3S2A7R1-F1
#
_cell.length_a   1.000
_cell.length_b   1.000
_cell.length_c   1.000
_cell.angle_alpha   90.00
_cell.angle_beta   90.00
_cell.angle_gamma   90.00
#
_symmetry.space_group_name_H-M   'P 1'
#
loop_
_entity.id
_entity.type
_entity.pdbx_description
1 polymer ?
#
loop_
_entity_poly.entity_id
_entity_poly.type
_entity_poly.pdbx_seq_one_letter_code
_entity_poly.pdbx_strand_id
1 'polypeptide(L)'
;MSSLLVLAIVVAVGLVAFFIGRQRAAAQDNGKVKPHSRAHYHGWWAFLLAVLPALLLLAVWAVGSSVFLDRHIHAALPERTVDSKVASEALDVSLVKSLARGLRKLDAGTLAAMPASFAELQPLLAAKGVALASDTQDYMIPIAVEANKVQDRLSLFGAIVILASSIAGAFYALRQIEPRARARNNVERLMLWGLLAASTIAILTTVGIVLSMLFQTITFFESVSPMSFFFG
;
A
#
# COMPACT_ATOMS: atom_id res chain seq x y z
N MET A 1 -9.24 -9.20 -0.29
CA MET A 1 -9.33 -8.77 1.14
C MET A 1 -8.94 -7.29 1.23
N SER A 2 -9.52 -6.52 2.16
CA SER A 2 -9.11 -5.12 2.37
C SER A 2 -7.68 -5.06 2.90
N SER A 3 -6.84 -4.17 2.36
CA SER A 3 -5.46 -3.96 2.83
C SER A 3 -5.42 -3.54 4.30
N LEU A 4 -6.40 -2.77 4.76
CA LEU A 4 -6.57 -2.40 6.17
C LEU A 4 -6.80 -3.60 7.07
N LEU A 5 -7.56 -4.59 6.60
CA LEU A 5 -7.80 -5.82 7.34
C LEU A 5 -6.51 -6.64 7.44
N VAL A 6 -5.77 -6.80 6.33
CA VAL A 6 -4.47 -7.49 6.35
C VAL A 6 -3.51 -6.81 7.33
N LEU A 7 -3.43 -5.47 7.30
CA LEU A 7 -2.64 -4.69 8.24
C LEU A 7 -3.06 -4.93 9.70
N ALA A 8 -4.36 -4.92 9.99
CA ALA A 8 -4.88 -5.18 11.33
C ALA A 8 -4.50 -6.57 11.83
N ILE A 9 -4.57 -7.60 10.98
CA ILE A 9 -4.15 -8.96 11.33
C ILE A 9 -2.64 -9.01 11.59
N VAL A 10 -1.81 -8.39 10.75
CA VAL A 10 -0.35 -8.33 10.96
C VAL A 10 -0.02 -7.69 12.31
N VAL A 11 -0.67 -6.59 12.65
CA VAL A 11 -0.49 -5.92 13.95
C VAL A 11 -0.96 -6.83 15.10
N ALA A 12 -2.10 -7.50 14.96
CA ALA A 12 -2.59 -8.44 15.96
C ALA A 12 -1.62 -9.61 16.19
N VAL A 13 -1.06 -10.20 15.12
CA VAL A 13 -0.01 -11.23 15.20
C VAL A 13 1.23 -10.69 15.93
N GLY A 14 1.65 -9.46 15.60
CA GLY A 14 2.73 -8.78 16.30
C GLY A 14 2.48 -8.61 17.80
N LEU A 15 1.28 -8.17 18.19
CA LEU A 15 0.89 -8.00 19.60
C LEU A 15 0.90 -9.35 20.34
N VAL A 16 0.37 -10.41 19.73
CA VAL A 16 0.43 -11.76 20.30
C VAL A 16 1.89 -12.19 20.48
N ALA A 17 2.73 -12.00 19.47
CA ALA A 17 4.16 -12.31 19.55
C ALA A 17 4.87 -11.51 20.65
N PHE A 18 4.50 -10.24 20.86
CA PHE A 18 5.00 -9.40 21.94
C PHE A 18 4.71 -10.00 23.32
N PHE A 19 3.44 -10.35 23.58
CA PHE A 19 3.04 -10.88 24.88
C PHE A 19 3.67 -12.25 25.15
N ILE A 20 3.67 -13.15 24.16
CA ILE A 20 4.32 -14.47 24.28
C ILE A 20 5.82 -14.30 24.51
N GLY A 21 6.48 -13.44 23.74
CA GLY A 21 7.93 -13.21 23.85
C GLY A 21 8.32 -12.63 25.21
N ARG A 22 7.53 -11.68 25.71
CA ARG A 22 7.73 -11.11 27.06
C ARG A 22 7.52 -12.14 28.15
N GLN A 23 6.44 -12.93 28.09
CA GLN A 23 6.14 -13.96 29.09
C GLN A 23 7.22 -15.05 29.11
N ARG A 24 7.64 -15.52 27.94
CA ARG A 24 8.68 -16.53 27.80
C ARG A 24 10.03 -16.07 28.36
N ALA A 25 10.42 -14.83 28.09
CA ALA A 25 11.66 -14.26 28.63
C ALA A 25 11.59 -14.09 30.16
N ALA A 26 10.44 -13.69 30.71
CA ALA A 26 10.25 -13.58 32.16
C ALA A 26 10.27 -14.95 32.86
N ALA A 27 9.68 -15.98 32.26
CA ALA A 27 9.66 -17.34 32.80
C ALA A 27 11.04 -18.02 32.80
N GLN A 28 11.98 -17.56 31.97
CA GLN A 28 13.36 -18.08 31.93
C GLN A 28 14.29 -17.41 32.97
N ASP A 29 13.82 -16.37 33.67
CA ASP A 29 14.59 -15.69 34.71
C ASP A 29 14.59 -16.50 36.01
N ASN A 30 15.47 -17.50 36.07
CA ASN A 30 15.61 -18.40 37.22
C ASN A 30 16.56 -17.87 38.30
N GLY A 31 17.00 -16.60 38.23
CA GLY A 31 17.96 -15.99 39.17
C GLY A 31 19.40 -16.54 39.12
N LYS A 32 19.63 -17.68 38.45
CA LYS A 32 20.94 -18.34 38.31
C LYS A 32 21.83 -17.71 37.24
N VAL A 33 21.24 -17.13 36.20
CA VAL A 33 21.96 -16.49 35.08
C VAL A 33 21.39 -15.10 34.91
N LYS A 34 22.22 -14.07 35.09
CA LYS A 34 21.80 -12.68 34.90
C LYS A 34 21.40 -12.47 33.42
N PRO A 35 20.15 -12.10 33.13
CA PRO A 35 19.72 -11.88 31.75
C PRO A 35 20.39 -10.64 31.15
N HIS A 36 20.78 -10.72 29.88
CA HIS A 36 21.42 -9.60 29.18
C HIS A 36 20.39 -8.51 28.78
N SER A 37 19.15 -8.90 28.52
CA SER A 37 18.08 -8.00 28.12
C SER A 37 16.85 -8.20 29.01
N ARG A 38 16.13 -7.12 29.34
CA ARG A 38 14.87 -7.22 30.09
C ARG A 38 13.81 -7.89 29.21
N ALA A 39 12.90 -8.66 29.83
CA ALA A 39 11.82 -9.37 29.13
C ALA A 39 11.01 -8.50 28.14
N HIS A 40 10.84 -7.20 28.47
CA HIS A 40 10.17 -6.24 27.58
C HIS A 40 10.85 -6.07 26.22
N TYR A 41 12.19 -6.10 26.14
CA TYR A 41 12.91 -5.99 24.86
C TYR A 41 12.74 -7.23 23.98
N HIS A 42 12.57 -8.41 24.56
CA HIS A 42 12.25 -9.62 23.81
C HIS A 42 10.86 -9.55 23.18
N GLY A 43 9.89 -8.99 23.91
CA GLY A 43 8.56 -8.71 23.36
C GLY A 43 8.63 -7.76 22.16
N TRP A 44 9.31 -6.61 22.30
CA TRP A 44 9.46 -5.66 21.19
C TRP A 44 10.21 -6.24 20.00
N TRP A 45 11.27 -7.03 20.24
CA TRP A 45 11.97 -7.70 19.16
C TRP A 45 11.06 -8.67 18.39
N ALA A 46 10.23 -9.44 19.09
CA ALA A 46 9.26 -10.33 18.49
C ALA A 46 8.17 -9.59 17.70
N PHE A 47 7.65 -8.49 18.25
CA PHE A 47 6.73 -7.61 17.53
C PHE A 47 7.35 -7.08 16.23
N LEU A 48 8.55 -6.51 16.32
CA LEU A 48 9.20 -5.85 15.19
C LEU A 48 9.54 -6.83 14.06
N LEU A 49 10.02 -8.02 14.38
CA LEU A 49 10.28 -9.06 13.37
C LEU A 49 9.00 -9.64 12.76
N ALA A 50 7.88 -9.66 13.48
CA ALA A 50 6.60 -10.09 12.94
C ALA A 50 5.95 -9.02 12.05
N VAL A 51 6.12 -7.74 12.38
CA VAL A 51 5.39 -6.64 11.75
C VAL A 51 6.19 -5.99 10.63
N LEU A 52 7.46 -5.61 10.86
CA LEU A 52 8.21 -4.81 9.87
C LEU A 52 8.42 -5.51 8.52
N PRO A 53 8.85 -6.78 8.44
CA PRO A 53 9.00 -7.45 7.15
C PRO A 53 7.67 -7.56 6.40
N ALA A 54 6.58 -7.85 7.13
CA ALA A 54 5.24 -7.95 6.56
C ALA A 54 4.73 -6.59 6.07
N LEU A 55 5.02 -5.49 6.78
CA LEU A 55 4.70 -4.13 6.34
C LEU A 55 5.45 -3.74 5.07
N LEU A 56 6.75 -4.06 4.99
CA LEU A 56 7.55 -3.81 3.79
C LEU A 56 7.00 -4.59 2.59
N LEU A 57 6.69 -5.88 2.79
CA LEU A 57 6.07 -6.70 1.75
C LEU A 57 4.69 -6.17 1.35
N LEU A 58 3.88 -5.69 2.29
CA LEU A 58 2.59 -5.08 2.00
C LEU A 58 2.76 -3.83 1.13
N ALA A 59 3.70 -2.95 1.47
CA ALA A 59 3.97 -1.74 0.67
C ALA A 59 4.44 -2.08 -0.74
N VAL A 60 5.41 -2.99 -0.87
CA VAL A 60 5.93 -3.45 -2.17
C VAL A 60 4.83 -4.14 -2.99
N TRP A 61 4.01 -4.98 -2.37
CA TRP A 61 2.90 -5.67 -3.03
C TRP A 61 1.81 -4.69 -3.47
N ALA A 62 1.49 -3.68 -2.66
CA ALA A 62 0.50 -2.66 -3.02
C ALA A 62 0.92 -1.89 -4.28
N VAL A 63 2.20 -1.49 -4.35
CA VAL A 63 2.74 -0.82 -5.55
C VAL A 63 2.80 -1.80 -6.74
N GLY A 64 3.35 -2.99 -6.53
CA GLY A 64 3.51 -3.99 -7.59
C GLY A 64 2.18 -4.46 -8.19
N SER A 65 1.16 -4.69 -7.37
CA SER A 65 -0.17 -5.06 -7.82
C SER A 65 -0.86 -3.94 -8.60
N SER A 66 -0.72 -2.68 -8.18
CA SER A 66 -1.24 -1.53 -8.95
C SER A 66 -0.57 -1.42 -10.32
N VAL A 67 0.76 -1.52 -10.36
CA VAL A 67 1.52 -1.45 -11.62
C VAL A 67 1.16 -2.62 -12.55
N PHE A 68 1.02 -3.82 -12.00
CA PHE A 68 0.63 -5.00 -12.77
C PHE A 68 -0.79 -4.87 -13.33
N LEU A 69 -1.75 -4.43 -12.51
CA LEU A 69 -3.13 -4.24 -12.93
C LEU A 69 -3.24 -3.21 -14.06
N ASP A 70 -2.50 -2.11 -13.96
CA ASP A 70 -2.48 -1.07 -14.99
C ASP A 70 -1.98 -1.63 -16.31
N ARG A 71 -0.84 -2.34 -16.30
CA ARG A 71 -0.30 -3.00 -17.49
C ARG A 71 -1.28 -4.03 -18.07
N HIS A 72 -1.98 -4.77 -17.21
CA HIS A 72 -2.97 -5.75 -17.63
C HIS A 72 -4.17 -5.10 -18.33
N ILE A 73 -4.66 -3.97 -17.81
CA ILE A 73 -5.75 -3.20 -18.44
C ILE A 73 -5.27 -2.60 -19.77
N HIS A 74 -4.10 -1.98 -19.82
CA HIS A 74 -3.53 -1.42 -21.05
C HIS A 74 -3.41 -2.48 -22.16
N ALA A 75 -2.93 -3.69 -21.83
CA ALA A 75 -2.79 -4.78 -22.79
C ALA A 75 -4.14 -5.35 -23.29
N ALA A 76 -5.23 -5.10 -22.56
CA ALA A 76 -6.57 -5.54 -22.94
C ALA A 76 -7.36 -4.49 -23.74
N LEU A 77 -6.86 -3.25 -23.83
CA LEU A 77 -7.50 -2.20 -24.63
C LEU A 77 -7.31 -2.45 -26.14
N PRO A 78 -8.32 -2.18 -26.98
CA PRO A 78 -8.18 -2.28 -28.43
C PRO A 78 -7.11 -1.30 -28.96
N GLU A 79 -6.29 -1.75 -29.91
CA GLU A 79 -5.34 -0.85 -30.59
C GLU A 79 -6.11 0.23 -31.39
N ARG A 80 -6.06 1.49 -30.94
CA ARG A 80 -6.69 2.62 -31.63
C ARG A 80 -5.82 3.12 -32.80
N THR A 81 -6.47 3.64 -33.85
CA THR A 81 -5.83 4.28 -35.00
C THR A 81 -5.03 5.53 -34.60
N VAL A 82 -4.04 5.90 -35.41
CA VAL A 82 -2.89 6.77 -35.05
C VAL A 82 -3.26 8.19 -34.58
N ASP A 83 -4.43 8.73 -34.92
CA ASP A 83 -4.76 10.16 -34.77
C ASP A 83 -5.15 10.62 -33.36
N SER A 84 -5.35 9.74 -32.38
CA SER A 84 -5.79 10.14 -31.01
C SER A 84 -5.14 9.34 -29.87
N LYS A 85 -3.93 8.82 -30.08
CA LYS A 85 -3.32 7.77 -29.23
C LYS A 85 -3.06 8.14 -27.76
N VAL A 86 -2.50 9.31 -27.42
CA VAL A 86 -1.95 9.51 -26.06
C VAL A 86 -2.96 10.08 -25.04
N ALA A 87 -3.74 11.09 -25.41
CA ALA A 87 -4.71 11.71 -24.48
C ALA A 87 -5.94 10.82 -24.23
N SER A 88 -6.35 10.03 -25.23
CA SER A 88 -7.56 9.19 -25.13
C SER A 88 -7.30 7.85 -24.41
N GLU A 89 -6.08 7.32 -24.44
CA GLU A 89 -5.74 6.04 -23.79
C GLU A 89 -5.69 6.16 -22.26
N ALA A 90 -5.09 7.23 -21.73
CA ALA A 90 -5.09 7.48 -20.28
C ALA A 90 -6.53 7.65 -19.74
N LEU A 91 -7.40 8.30 -20.53
CA LEU A 91 -8.82 8.43 -20.22
C LEU A 91 -9.49 7.06 -20.20
N ASP A 92 -9.31 6.24 -21.24
CA ASP A 92 -9.89 4.90 -21.33
C ASP A 92 -9.54 4.03 -20.10
N VAL A 93 -8.27 4.00 -19.70
CA VAL A 93 -7.83 3.25 -18.52
C VAL A 93 -8.53 3.75 -17.25
N SER A 94 -8.66 5.07 -17.09
CA SER A 94 -9.34 5.66 -15.94
C SER A 94 -10.83 5.31 -15.91
N LEU A 95 -11.48 5.23 -17.07
CA LEU A 95 -12.88 4.82 -17.22
C LEU A 95 -13.06 3.35 -16.88
N VAL A 96 -12.21 2.47 -17.41
CA VAL A 96 -12.21 1.04 -17.06
C VAL A 96 -12.02 0.83 -15.56
N LYS A 97 -11.06 1.53 -14.93
CA LYS A 97 -10.84 1.47 -13.47
C LYS A 97 -12.05 1.98 -12.68
N SER A 98 -12.73 3.01 -13.16
CA SER A 98 -13.92 3.58 -12.51
C SER A 98 -15.12 2.65 -12.64
N LEU A 99 -15.32 2.06 -13.83
CA LEU A 99 -16.30 1.03 -14.08
C LEU A 99 -16.04 -0.21 -13.22
N ALA A 100 -14.80 -0.71 -13.17
CA ALA A 100 -14.41 -1.84 -12.33
C ALA A 100 -14.74 -1.61 -10.84
N ARG A 101 -14.41 -0.41 -10.31
CA ARG A 101 -14.79 -0.02 -8.94
C ARG A 101 -16.30 0.09 -8.75
N GLY A 102 -17.01 0.59 -9.76
CA GLY A 102 -18.47 0.69 -9.77
C GLY A 102 -19.16 -0.67 -9.71
N LEU A 103 -18.72 -1.61 -10.54
CA LEU A 103 -19.22 -2.98 -10.61
C LEU A 103 -19.13 -3.69 -9.25
N ARG A 104 -18.11 -3.40 -8.44
CA ARG A 104 -17.97 -3.97 -7.08
C ARG A 104 -19.07 -3.54 -6.10
N LYS A 105 -19.84 -2.49 -6.41
CA LYS A 105 -20.98 -2.03 -5.59
C LYS A 105 -22.31 -2.66 -6.00
N LEU A 106 -22.35 -3.39 -7.11
CA LEU A 106 -23.53 -4.12 -7.54
C LEU A 106 -23.71 -5.37 -6.67
N ASP A 107 -24.96 -5.79 -6.54
CA ASP A 107 -25.33 -7.02 -5.86
C ASP A 107 -24.96 -8.27 -6.69
N ALA A 108 -24.86 -9.41 -6.01
CA ALA A 108 -24.47 -10.67 -6.64
C ALA A 108 -25.45 -11.13 -7.73
N GLY A 109 -26.74 -10.76 -7.63
CA GLY A 109 -27.76 -11.09 -8.64
C GLY A 109 -27.53 -10.33 -9.94
N THR A 110 -27.33 -9.02 -9.86
CA THR A 110 -27.02 -8.17 -11.02
C THR A 110 -25.69 -8.56 -11.68
N LEU A 111 -24.68 -8.95 -10.90
CA LEU A 111 -23.40 -9.42 -11.44
C LEU A 111 -23.52 -10.77 -12.18
N ALA A 112 -24.46 -11.63 -11.77
CA ALA A 112 -24.70 -12.92 -12.43
C ALA A 112 -25.43 -12.76 -13.78
N ALA A 113 -26.30 -11.74 -13.89
CA ALA A 113 -26.99 -11.37 -15.11
C ALA A 113 -26.46 -10.03 -15.66
N MET A 114 -25.13 -9.93 -15.83
CA MET A 114 -24.48 -8.69 -16.26
C MET A 114 -25.00 -8.24 -17.63
N PRO A 115 -25.53 -7.00 -17.75
CA PRO A 115 -25.90 -6.45 -19.04
C PRO A 115 -24.70 -6.37 -19.99
N ALA A 116 -24.94 -6.67 -21.27
CA ALA A 116 -23.90 -6.59 -22.30
C ALA A 116 -23.63 -5.15 -22.76
N SER A 117 -24.59 -4.23 -22.54
CA SER A 117 -24.53 -2.84 -22.97
C SER A 117 -24.34 -1.89 -21.78
N PHE A 118 -23.56 -0.83 -21.99
CA PHE A 118 -23.35 0.21 -20.99
C PHE A 118 -24.63 1.00 -20.72
N ALA A 119 -25.47 1.19 -21.75
CA ALA A 119 -26.75 1.88 -21.63
C ALA A 119 -27.69 1.22 -20.61
N GLU A 120 -27.70 -0.11 -20.53
CA GLU A 120 -28.48 -0.87 -19.54
C GLU A 120 -27.79 -0.90 -18.16
N LEU A 121 -26.47 -0.88 -18.14
CA LEU A 121 -25.68 -0.94 -16.90
C LEU A 121 -25.62 0.40 -16.15
N GLN A 122 -25.61 1.52 -16.87
CA GLN A 122 -25.52 2.88 -16.32
C GLN A 122 -26.62 3.19 -15.28
N PRO A 123 -27.93 2.93 -15.53
CA PRO A 123 -28.97 3.21 -14.54
C PRO A 123 -28.81 2.36 -13.27
N LEU A 124 -28.37 1.09 -13.41
CA LEU A 124 -28.13 0.20 -12.28
C LEU A 124 -26.99 0.71 -11.38
N LEU A 125 -25.91 1.19 -12.00
CA LEU A 125 -24.78 1.79 -11.28
C LEU A 125 -25.13 3.15 -10.67
N ALA A 126 -25.91 3.98 -11.38
CA ALA A 126 -26.42 5.25 -10.87
C ALA A 126 -27.30 5.05 -9.64
N ALA A 127 -28.15 4.01 -9.62
CA ALA A 127 -28.96 3.64 -8.47
C ALA A 127 -28.12 3.26 -7.23
N LYS A 128 -26.87 2.82 -7.43
CA LYS A 128 -25.87 2.57 -6.36
C LYS A 128 -24.97 3.79 -6.06
N GLY A 129 -25.32 4.96 -6.58
CA GLY A 129 -24.56 6.20 -6.39
C GLY A 129 -23.21 6.21 -7.11
N VAL A 130 -23.07 5.44 -8.19
CA VAL A 130 -21.87 5.43 -9.04
C VAL A 130 -22.14 6.25 -10.28
N ALA A 131 -21.53 7.42 -10.37
CA ALA A 131 -21.51 8.21 -11.60
C ALA A 131 -20.34 7.74 -12.49
N LEU A 132 -20.65 7.33 -13.72
CA LEU A 132 -19.66 7.02 -14.76
C LEU A 132 -19.77 8.05 -15.88
N ALA A 133 -18.65 8.27 -16.58
CA ALA A 133 -18.63 9.18 -17.71
C ALA A 133 -19.48 8.63 -18.86
N SER A 134 -20.10 9.54 -19.62
CA SER A 134 -20.85 9.22 -20.84
C SER A 134 -20.00 8.50 -21.90
N ASP A 135 -18.68 8.73 -21.87
CA ASP A 135 -17.74 8.20 -22.85
C ASP A 135 -17.35 6.74 -22.57
N THR A 136 -17.96 6.11 -21.55
CA THR A 136 -17.76 4.69 -21.25
C THR A 136 -18.43 3.84 -22.34
N GLN A 137 -17.67 2.91 -22.92
CA GLN A 137 -18.13 2.09 -24.04
C GLN A 137 -18.34 0.63 -23.64
N ASP A 138 -19.17 -0.10 -24.39
CA ASP A 138 -19.53 -1.49 -24.11
C ASP A 138 -18.33 -2.43 -24.00
N TYR A 139 -17.28 -2.21 -24.82
CA TYR A 139 -16.06 -3.02 -24.78
C TYR A 139 -15.30 -2.91 -23.44
N MET A 140 -15.53 -1.86 -22.65
CA MET A 140 -14.88 -1.66 -21.35
C MET A 140 -15.44 -2.57 -20.25
N ILE A 141 -16.67 -3.06 -20.40
CA ILE A 141 -17.35 -3.93 -19.43
C ILE A 141 -16.56 -5.23 -19.19
N PRO A 142 -16.25 -6.05 -20.22
CA PRO A 142 -15.50 -7.29 -20.01
C PRO A 142 -14.10 -7.05 -19.45
N ILE A 143 -13.44 -5.96 -19.86
CA ILE A 143 -12.12 -5.57 -19.34
C ILE A 143 -12.22 -5.23 -17.85
N ALA A 144 -13.23 -4.45 -17.45
CA ALA A 144 -13.46 -4.08 -16.05
C ALA A 144 -13.79 -5.30 -15.16
N VAL A 145 -14.57 -6.25 -15.68
CA VAL A 145 -14.88 -7.52 -14.99
C VAL A 145 -13.61 -8.35 -14.80
N GLU A 146 -12.79 -8.50 -15.84
CA GLU A 146 -11.54 -9.26 -15.73
C GLU A 146 -10.53 -8.57 -14.81
N ALA A 147 -10.41 -7.24 -14.89
CA ALA A 147 -9.60 -6.45 -13.98
C ALA A 147 -9.99 -6.68 -12.51
N ASN A 148 -11.30 -6.78 -12.21
CA ASN A 148 -11.77 -7.11 -10.87
C ASN A 148 -11.33 -8.51 -10.40
N LYS A 149 -11.44 -9.53 -11.26
CA LYS A 149 -11.00 -10.90 -10.95
C LYS A 149 -9.50 -10.97 -10.72
N VAL A 150 -8.72 -10.31 -11.57
CA VAL A 150 -7.25 -10.22 -11.44
C VAL A 150 -6.88 -9.53 -10.13
N GLN A 151 -7.52 -8.40 -9.83
CA GLN A 151 -7.33 -7.69 -8.56
C GLN A 151 -7.67 -8.56 -7.35
N ASP A 152 -8.74 -9.36 -7.42
CA ASP A 152 -9.12 -10.24 -6.32
C ASP A 152 -8.10 -11.35 -6.08
N ARG A 153 -7.60 -11.99 -7.16
CA ARG A 153 -6.51 -12.97 -7.10
C ARG A 153 -5.23 -12.38 -6.53
N LEU A 154 -4.81 -11.20 -7.00
CA LEU A 154 -3.65 -10.48 -6.48
C LEU A 154 -3.81 -10.14 -5.00
N SER A 155 -5.00 -9.71 -4.59
CA SER A 155 -5.27 -9.37 -3.19
C SER A 155 -5.24 -10.60 -2.28
N LEU A 156 -5.72 -11.76 -2.76
CA LEU A 156 -5.70 -13.01 -2.01
C LEU A 156 -4.28 -13.53 -1.85
N PHE A 157 -3.55 -13.65 -2.96
CA PHE A 157 -2.16 -14.14 -2.94
C PHE A 157 -1.27 -13.23 -2.11
N GLY A 158 -1.38 -11.91 -2.30
CA GLY A 158 -0.68 -10.92 -1.48
C GLY A 158 -0.97 -11.09 0.00
N ALA A 159 -2.24 -11.23 0.38
CA ALA A 159 -2.63 -11.43 1.78
C ALA A 159 -1.99 -12.70 2.36
N ILE A 160 -1.99 -13.82 1.64
CA ILE A 160 -1.38 -15.07 2.09
C ILE A 160 0.13 -14.89 2.32
N VAL A 161 0.84 -14.30 1.36
CA VAL A 161 2.30 -14.09 1.45
C VAL A 161 2.65 -13.15 2.61
N ILE A 162 1.91 -12.04 2.74
CA ILE A 162 2.13 -11.05 3.81
C ILE A 162 1.88 -11.70 5.18
N LEU A 163 0.76 -12.40 5.36
CA LEU A 163 0.44 -13.06 6.63
C LEU A 163 1.43 -14.18 6.97
N ALA A 164 1.81 -14.99 5.98
CA ALA A 164 2.81 -16.04 6.16
C ALA A 164 4.16 -15.46 6.61
N SER A 165 4.61 -14.36 6.00
CA SER A 165 5.84 -13.68 6.41
C SER A 165 5.77 -13.12 7.83
N SER A 166 4.60 -12.60 8.24
CA SER A 166 4.40 -12.09 9.60
C SER A 166 4.49 -13.21 10.65
N ILE A 167 3.82 -14.34 10.37
CA ILE A 167 3.86 -15.52 11.23
C ILE A 167 5.28 -16.10 11.29
N ALA A 168 5.96 -16.18 10.15
CA ALA A 168 7.35 -16.64 10.10
C ALA A 168 8.28 -15.74 10.90
N GLY A 169 8.12 -14.41 10.81
CA GLY A 169 8.86 -13.43 11.59
C GLY A 169 8.63 -13.57 13.10
N ALA A 170 7.36 -13.71 13.52
CA ALA A 170 7.00 -13.97 14.91
C ALA A 170 7.65 -15.26 15.42
N PHE A 171 7.52 -16.35 14.67
CA PHE A 171 8.07 -17.65 15.03
C PHE A 171 9.60 -17.64 15.13
N TYR A 172 10.26 -17.01 14.15
CA TYR A 172 11.72 -16.86 14.15
C TYR A 172 12.21 -16.04 15.35
N ALA A 173 11.49 -15.00 15.73
CA ALA A 173 11.83 -14.18 16.89
C ALA A 173 11.63 -14.94 18.21
N LEU A 174 10.52 -15.68 18.34
CA LEU A 174 10.23 -16.48 19.53
C LEU A 174 11.22 -17.62 19.72
N ARG A 175 11.77 -18.18 18.63
CA ARG A 175 12.84 -19.19 18.68
C ARG A 175 14.17 -18.65 19.19
N GLN A 176 14.46 -17.36 18.99
CA GLN A 176 15.70 -16.71 19.45
C GLN A 176 15.67 -16.26 20.92
N ILE A 177 14.58 -16.53 21.65
CA ILE A 177 14.46 -16.10 23.05
C ILE A 177 15.27 -17.04 23.94
N GLU A 178 16.45 -16.54 24.32
CA GLU A 178 17.35 -17.15 25.28
C GLU A 178 17.83 -16.10 26.30
N PRO A 179 18.21 -16.49 27.53
CA PRO A 179 18.64 -15.56 28.59
C PRO A 179 19.84 -14.66 28.21
N ARG A 180 20.70 -15.14 27.31
CA ARG A 180 21.90 -14.41 26.83
C ARG A 180 21.67 -13.66 25.52
N ALA A 181 20.47 -13.74 24.93
CA ALA A 181 20.19 -13.05 23.68
C ALA A 181 20.15 -11.52 23.86
N ARG A 182 20.76 -10.82 22.90
CA ARG A 182 20.96 -9.36 22.91
C ARG A 182 19.78 -8.62 22.28
N ALA A 183 18.55 -8.92 22.72
CA ALA A 183 17.33 -8.33 22.17
C ALA A 183 17.32 -6.79 22.24
N ARG A 184 17.86 -6.21 23.31
CA ARG A 184 17.99 -4.74 23.44
C ARG A 184 18.79 -4.11 22.30
N ASN A 185 19.97 -4.66 22.00
CA ASN A 185 20.86 -4.12 20.97
C ASN A 185 20.21 -4.19 19.58
N ASN A 186 19.46 -5.26 19.29
CA ASN A 186 18.76 -5.41 18.02
C ASN A 186 17.64 -4.37 17.86
N VAL A 187 16.84 -4.15 18.90
CA VAL A 187 15.76 -3.14 18.91
C VAL A 187 16.34 -1.73 18.79
N GLU A 188 17.36 -1.41 19.58
CA GLU A 188 18.01 -0.09 19.52
C GLU A 188 18.61 0.18 18.14
N ARG A 189 19.31 -0.80 17.55
CA ARG A 189 19.88 -0.68 16.21
C ARG A 189 18.80 -0.41 15.16
N LEU A 190 17.67 -1.10 15.25
CA LEU A 190 16.55 -0.92 14.34
C LEU A 190 15.90 0.47 14.50
N MET A 191 15.70 0.93 15.73
CA MET A 191 15.20 2.28 16.01
C MET A 191 16.16 3.36 15.49
N LEU A 192 17.47 3.19 15.69
CA LEU A 192 18.48 4.13 15.19
C LEU A 192 18.48 4.22 13.66
N TRP A 193 18.39 3.10 12.95
CA TRP A 193 18.24 3.10 11.49
C TRP A 193 16.93 3.77 11.05
N GLY A 194 15.84 3.52 11.77
CA GLY A 194 14.55 4.16 11.51
C GLY A 194 14.61 5.68 11.69
N LEU A 195 15.21 6.15 12.79
CA LEU A 195 15.40 7.58 13.07
C LEU A 195 16.33 8.24 12.04
N LEU A 196 17.41 7.57 11.66
CA LEU A 196 18.32 8.07 10.63
C LEU A 196 17.58 8.23 9.29
N ALA A 197 16.89 7.20 8.82
CA ALA A 197 16.13 7.25 7.58
C ALA A 197 15.05 8.34 7.61
N ALA A 198 14.27 8.43 8.69
CA ALA A 198 13.23 9.44 8.85
C ALA A 198 13.79 10.86 8.84
N SER A 199 14.89 11.10 9.58
CA SER A 199 15.56 12.41 9.60
C SER A 199 16.13 12.78 8.23
N THR A 200 16.73 11.83 7.51
CA THR A 200 17.26 12.08 6.16
C THR A 200 16.15 12.46 5.20
N ILE A 201 15.02 11.73 5.20
CA ILE A 201 13.86 12.06 4.35
C ILE A 201 13.31 13.45 4.70
N ALA A 202 13.20 13.78 5.99
CA ALA A 202 12.72 15.09 6.43
C ALA A 202 13.61 16.24 5.93
N ILE A 203 14.93 16.10 6.07
CA ILE A 203 15.91 17.10 5.60
C ILE A 203 15.86 17.23 4.07
N LEU A 204 15.79 16.12 3.34
CA LEU A 204 15.65 16.17 1.87
C LEU A 204 14.35 16.85 1.43
N THR A 205 13.27 16.65 2.17
CA THR A 205 11.98 17.29 1.90
C THR A 205 12.03 18.79 2.14
N THR A 206 12.64 19.25 3.25
CA THR A 206 12.76 20.69 3.53
C THR A 206 13.62 21.38 2.48
N VAL A 207 14.75 20.76 2.09
CA VAL A 207 15.60 21.26 1.00
C VAL A 207 14.82 21.30 -0.32
N GLY A 208 14.08 20.23 -0.65
CA GLY A 208 13.27 20.17 -1.86
C GLY A 208 12.22 21.27 -1.95
N ILE A 209 11.53 21.56 -0.84
CA ILE A 209 10.54 22.65 -0.75
C ILE A 209 11.22 24.01 -0.95
N VAL A 210 12.34 24.26 -0.26
CA VAL A 210 13.07 25.53 -0.39
C VAL A 210 13.56 25.75 -1.82
N LEU A 211 14.16 24.72 -2.43
CA LEU A 211 14.62 24.80 -3.83
C LEU A 211 13.46 25.01 -4.80
N SER A 212 12.33 24.31 -4.62
CA SER A 212 11.14 24.50 -5.44
C SER A 212 10.64 25.94 -5.39
N MET A 213 10.51 26.51 -4.18
CA MET A 213 10.08 27.90 -3.98
C MET A 213 11.08 28.90 -4.56
N LEU A 214 12.38 28.64 -4.42
CA LEU A 214 13.44 29.49 -4.96
C LEU A 214 13.39 29.53 -6.49
N PHE A 215 13.31 28.38 -7.17
CA PHE A 215 13.23 28.33 -8.63
C PHE A 215 11.94 28.99 -9.16
N GLN A 216 10.80 28.73 -8.53
CA GLN A 216 9.54 29.39 -8.88
C GLN A 216 9.64 30.92 -8.76
N THR A 217 10.31 31.41 -7.72
CA THR A 217 10.51 32.85 -7.49
C THR A 217 11.43 33.45 -8.57
N ILE A 218 12.50 32.77 -8.97
CA ILE A 218 13.39 33.22 -10.05
C ILE A 218 12.62 33.31 -11.36
N THR A 219 11.89 32.26 -11.75
CA THR A 219 11.07 32.25 -12.97
C THR A 219 10.01 33.35 -12.96
N PHE A 220 9.42 33.64 -11.79
CA PHE A 220 8.48 34.75 -11.65
C PHE A 220 9.14 36.11 -11.97
N PHE A 221 10.31 36.40 -11.40
CA PHE A 221 11.02 37.66 -11.63
C PHE A 221 11.71 37.78 -13.00
N GLU A 222 11.85 36.68 -13.75
CA GLU A 222 12.17 36.74 -15.18
C GLU A 222 10.98 37.28 -16.00
N SER A 223 9.75 36.99 -15.59
CA SER A 223 8.53 37.42 -16.29
C SER A 223 8.02 38.80 -15.85
N VAL A 224 8.25 39.19 -14.60
CA VAL A 224 7.84 40.48 -14.03
C VAL A 224 9.05 41.17 -13.43
N SER A 225 9.36 42.38 -13.91
CA SER A 225 10.46 43.17 -13.36
C SER A 225 10.26 43.38 -11.85
N PRO A 226 11.28 43.12 -11.01
CA PRO A 226 11.20 43.39 -9.58
C PRO A 226 10.83 44.84 -9.28
N MET A 227 11.31 45.79 -10.10
CA MET A 227 11.02 47.21 -9.90
C MET A 227 9.55 47.55 -10.10
N SER A 228 8.90 47.03 -11.15
CA SER A 228 7.46 47.23 -11.34
C SER A 228 6.64 46.45 -10.31
N PHE A 229 7.09 45.26 -9.90
CA PHE A 229 6.37 44.46 -8.90
C PHE A 229 6.36 45.11 -7.51
N PHE A 230 7.49 45.68 -7.08
CA PHE A 230 7.61 46.28 -5.74
C PHE A 230 7.22 47.76 -5.68
N PHE A 231 7.35 48.52 -6.77
CA PHE A 231 7.14 49.98 -6.77
C PHE A 231 6.02 50.48 -7.68
N GLY A 232 5.36 49.60 -8.45
CA GLY A 232 4.31 49.94 -9.42
C GLY A 232 4.87 50.14 -10.82
#